data_AF-A0A2S8ZG17-F1
#
_entry.id   AF-A0A2S8ZG17-F1
#
_cell.length_a   1.000
_cell.length_b   1.000
_cell.length_c   1.000
_cell.angle_alpha   90.00
_cell.angle_beta   90.00
_cell.angle_gamma   90.00
#
_symmetry.space_group_name_H-M   'P 1'
#
loop_
_entity.id
_entity.type
_entity.pdbx_description
1 polymer ?
#
loop_
_entity_poly.entity_id
_entity_poly.type
_entity_poly.pdbx_seq_one_letter_code
_entity_poly.pdbx_strand_id
1 'polypeptide(L)'
;MSKPITEFIEKYYLHFNAAALVDASKGYVAHLKDGGKMMITLAGAMSTAELGKILAEMIRQGKVDFISCTGANLEEDLMNLVAHSHYERVPHYRDLTAQDEWDLLERGLNRVTDTCIPEEEAFRRLQKHIVEIWKDAEAKGERYFPHEFMYKMILSGVLEQYYEIPRENSWMIAAAEANLPIVVPGWEDSTMGNIFASYCIKGELKATTMKSGIEYMTYLADWYTKNSGGKGVGFFQIGGGIAGDFPICVVPMLYQDMEMHDIPFWSYFCQISDSTTSYGSYSGAVPNEKITWGKLDITTPKFIVESDATICAPLMFSYILEN
;
A
#
# COMPACT_ATOMS: atom_id res chain seq x y z
N MET A 1 -24.92 -3.51 -17.71
CA MET A 1 -23.77 -4.33 -18.14
C MET A 1 -23.75 -5.58 -17.29
N SER A 2 -23.26 -6.70 -17.82
CA SER A 2 -23.03 -7.92 -17.03
C SER A 2 -22.05 -7.62 -15.90
N LYS A 3 -22.32 -8.10 -14.68
CA LYS A 3 -21.41 -8.00 -13.53
C LYS A 3 -20.95 -9.41 -13.13
N PRO A 4 -20.18 -10.11 -14.00
CA PRO A 4 -20.00 -11.54 -13.87
C PRO A 4 -19.27 -11.93 -12.58
N ILE A 5 -18.38 -11.07 -12.06
CA ILE A 5 -17.69 -11.32 -10.78
C ILE A 5 -18.64 -11.06 -9.60
N THR A 6 -19.36 -9.93 -9.59
CA THR A 6 -20.40 -9.68 -8.57
C THR A 6 -21.42 -10.82 -8.52
N GLU A 7 -21.98 -11.22 -9.66
CA GLU A 7 -22.96 -12.30 -9.76
C GLU A 7 -22.37 -13.65 -9.29
N PHE A 8 -21.11 -13.92 -9.61
CA PHE A 8 -20.41 -15.12 -9.14
C PHE A 8 -20.25 -15.11 -7.61
N ILE A 9 -19.70 -14.04 -7.03
CA ILE A 9 -19.44 -14.02 -5.58
C ILE A 9 -20.75 -14.03 -4.79
N GLU A 10 -21.78 -13.29 -5.22
CA GLU A 10 -23.08 -13.29 -4.51
C GLU A 10 -23.78 -14.66 -4.58
N LYS A 11 -23.55 -15.42 -5.64
CA LYS A 11 -24.13 -16.76 -5.82
C LYS A 11 -23.41 -17.83 -5.01
N TYR A 12 -22.08 -17.77 -4.90
CA TYR A 12 -21.27 -18.87 -4.38
C TYR A 12 -20.62 -18.59 -3.00
N TYR A 13 -20.42 -17.34 -2.61
CA TYR A 13 -19.70 -16.96 -1.40
C TYR A 13 -20.69 -16.71 -0.24
N LEU A 14 -21.38 -17.77 0.17
CA LEU A 14 -22.57 -17.67 1.04
C LEU A 14 -22.28 -17.79 2.54
N HIS A 15 -21.18 -18.45 2.94
CA HIS A 15 -20.89 -18.77 4.34
C HIS A 15 -19.40 -18.61 4.70
N PHE A 16 -19.10 -18.56 6.01
CA PHE A 16 -17.76 -18.49 6.57
C PHE A 16 -16.93 -17.31 6.03
N ASN A 17 -15.63 -17.51 5.80
CA ASN A 17 -14.72 -16.48 5.30
C ASN A 17 -15.13 -15.89 3.95
N ALA A 18 -15.77 -16.70 3.09
CA ALA A 18 -16.29 -16.24 1.81
C ALA A 18 -17.45 -15.25 1.99
N ALA A 19 -18.35 -15.47 2.95
CA ALA A 19 -19.41 -14.51 3.28
C ALA A 19 -18.83 -13.20 3.84
N ALA A 20 -17.80 -13.28 4.70
CA ALA A 20 -17.13 -12.10 5.23
C ALA A 20 -16.55 -11.20 4.13
N LEU A 21 -16.00 -11.80 3.06
CA LEU A 21 -15.56 -11.08 1.87
C LEU A 21 -16.72 -10.31 1.22
N VAL A 22 -17.87 -10.95 1.00
CA VAL A 22 -19.05 -10.32 0.40
C VAL A 22 -19.58 -9.19 1.28
N ASP A 23 -19.71 -9.42 2.58
CA ASP A 23 -20.23 -8.44 3.54
C ASP A 23 -19.31 -7.21 3.65
N ALA A 24 -17.99 -7.43 3.66
CA ALA A 24 -17.01 -6.37 3.63
C ALA A 24 -17.09 -5.55 2.33
N SER A 25 -17.15 -6.20 1.17
CA SER A 25 -17.33 -5.52 -0.13
C SER A 25 -18.61 -4.68 -0.17
N LYS A 26 -19.73 -5.20 0.34
CA LYS A 26 -20.99 -4.45 0.47
C LYS A 26 -20.85 -3.26 1.42
N GLY A 27 -20.17 -3.44 2.54
CA GLY A 27 -19.88 -2.37 3.51
C GLY A 27 -19.02 -1.25 2.90
N TYR A 28 -18.00 -1.60 2.11
CA TYR A 28 -17.16 -0.63 1.38
C TYR A 28 -18.02 0.19 0.41
N VAL A 29 -18.82 -0.48 -0.42
CA VAL A 29 -19.71 0.17 -1.39
C VAL A 29 -20.74 1.07 -0.70
N ALA A 30 -21.35 0.60 0.39
CA ALA A 30 -22.31 1.39 1.15
C ALA A 30 -21.65 2.64 1.77
N HIS A 31 -20.43 2.50 2.31
CA HIS A 31 -19.67 3.60 2.88
C HIS A 31 -19.37 4.69 1.85
N LEU A 32 -18.92 4.29 0.65
CA LEU A 32 -18.71 5.23 -0.47
C LEU A 32 -20.01 5.91 -0.91
N LYS A 33 -21.12 5.16 -1.01
CA LYS A 33 -22.44 5.69 -1.41
C LYS A 33 -22.98 6.71 -0.43
N ASP A 34 -22.67 6.55 0.85
CA ASP A 34 -23.00 7.50 1.91
C ASP A 34 -22.07 8.74 1.93
N GLY A 35 -21.15 8.86 0.96
CA GLY A 35 -20.19 9.97 0.87
C GLY A 35 -18.98 9.82 1.78
N GLY A 36 -18.73 8.62 2.30
CA GLY A 36 -17.55 8.30 3.09
C GLY A 36 -16.30 8.20 2.22
N LYS A 37 -15.15 8.47 2.84
CA LYS A 37 -13.83 8.36 2.21
C LYS A 37 -13.17 7.04 2.56
N MET A 38 -12.25 6.57 1.73
CA MET A 38 -11.57 5.28 1.93
C MET A 38 -10.05 5.39 1.94
N MET A 39 -9.46 4.89 3.03
CA MET A 39 -8.04 4.60 3.11
C MET A 39 -7.80 3.12 2.82
N ILE A 40 -6.86 2.83 1.93
CA ILE A 40 -6.34 1.47 1.71
C ILE A 40 -4.94 1.39 2.30
N THR A 41 -4.65 0.32 3.05
CA THR A 41 -3.28 0.01 3.44
C THR A 41 -2.74 -1.18 2.69
N LEU A 42 -1.51 -1.09 2.20
CA LEU A 42 -0.87 -2.08 1.35
C LEU A 42 0.40 -2.62 2.03
N ALA A 43 0.25 -3.76 2.70
CA ALA A 43 1.35 -4.57 3.23
C ALA A 43 1.58 -5.82 2.38
N GLY A 44 2.54 -6.66 2.77
CA GLY A 44 2.97 -7.81 1.98
C GLY A 44 3.58 -7.38 0.63
N ALA A 45 3.79 -8.33 -0.27
CA ALA A 45 4.38 -8.07 -1.59
C ALA A 45 3.31 -7.86 -2.68
N MET A 46 2.32 -7.00 -2.42
CA MET A 46 1.14 -6.87 -3.29
C MET A 46 1.45 -6.21 -4.63
N SER A 47 2.47 -5.36 -4.70
CA SER A 47 2.93 -4.77 -5.96
C SER A 47 3.69 -5.78 -6.81
N THR A 48 4.54 -6.61 -6.19
CA THR A 48 5.11 -7.81 -6.86
C THR A 48 4.03 -8.79 -7.32
N ALA A 49 2.96 -8.99 -6.53
CA ALA A 49 1.82 -9.81 -6.92
C ALA A 49 0.90 -9.15 -7.97
N GLU A 50 1.28 -8.00 -8.51
CA GLU A 50 0.57 -7.25 -9.54
C GLU A 50 -0.87 -6.84 -9.18
N LEU A 51 -1.18 -6.70 -7.87
CA LEU A 51 -2.45 -6.12 -7.40
C LEU A 51 -2.63 -4.69 -7.93
N GLY A 52 -1.52 -4.02 -8.28
CA GLY A 52 -1.46 -2.72 -8.93
C GLY A 52 -2.41 -2.58 -10.12
N LYS A 53 -2.62 -3.65 -10.91
CA LYS A 53 -3.52 -3.64 -12.08
C LYS A 53 -4.94 -3.18 -11.73
N ILE A 54 -5.52 -3.77 -10.70
CA ILE A 54 -6.90 -3.48 -10.29
C ILE A 54 -6.95 -2.32 -9.28
N LEU A 55 -5.89 -2.12 -8.49
CA LEU A 55 -5.78 -0.98 -7.58
C LEU A 55 -5.68 0.35 -8.35
N ALA A 56 -4.98 0.37 -9.49
CA ALA A 56 -4.91 1.53 -10.36
C ALA A 56 -6.31 1.97 -10.82
N GLU A 57 -7.17 1.02 -11.18
CA GLU A 57 -8.55 1.33 -11.58
C GLU A 57 -9.40 1.82 -10.39
N MET A 58 -9.21 1.25 -9.20
CA MET A 58 -9.84 1.76 -7.96
C MET A 58 -9.47 3.23 -7.70
N ILE A 59 -8.20 3.61 -7.91
CA ILE A 59 -7.74 5.00 -7.78
C ILE A 59 -8.38 5.88 -8.85
N ARG A 60 -8.33 5.47 -10.13
CA ARG A 60 -8.87 6.25 -11.26
C ARG A 60 -10.37 6.51 -11.15
N GLN A 61 -11.13 5.56 -10.59
CA GLN A 61 -12.56 5.72 -10.35
C GLN A 61 -12.90 6.44 -9.03
N GLY A 62 -11.91 6.99 -8.32
CA GLY A 62 -12.13 7.72 -7.07
C GLY A 62 -12.69 6.84 -5.95
N LYS A 63 -12.38 5.54 -5.96
CA LYS A 63 -12.78 4.61 -4.91
C LYS A 63 -11.78 4.58 -3.75
N VAL A 64 -10.66 5.29 -3.88
CA VAL A 64 -9.57 5.40 -2.89
C VAL A 64 -9.23 6.87 -2.69
N ASP A 65 -9.21 7.32 -1.43
CA ASP A 65 -8.88 8.70 -1.06
C ASP A 65 -7.49 8.85 -0.44
N PHE A 66 -6.93 7.76 0.09
CA PHE A 66 -5.62 7.76 0.76
C PHE A 66 -4.98 6.37 0.72
N ILE A 67 -3.65 6.29 0.58
CA ILE A 67 -2.91 5.03 0.71
C ILE A 67 -1.86 5.11 1.82
N SER A 68 -1.75 4.03 2.60
CA SER A 68 -0.59 3.77 3.46
C SER A 68 0.10 2.50 2.99
N CYS A 69 1.36 2.54 2.61
CA CYS A 69 2.05 1.35 2.08
C CYS A 69 3.46 1.20 2.65
N THR A 70 4.00 -0.02 2.57
CA THR A 70 5.44 -0.22 2.79
C THR A 70 6.24 0.41 1.65
N GLY A 71 7.52 0.71 1.89
CA GLY A 71 8.40 1.20 0.84
C GLY A 71 8.56 0.19 -0.30
N ALA A 72 8.56 -1.11 0.01
CA ALA A 72 8.55 -2.20 -0.97
C ALA A 72 7.37 -2.08 -1.97
N ASN A 73 6.14 -1.91 -1.50
CA ASN A 73 5.00 -1.75 -2.42
C ASN A 73 5.11 -0.47 -3.27
N LEU A 74 5.62 0.61 -2.69
CA LEU A 74 5.81 1.87 -3.40
C LEU A 74 6.78 1.73 -4.58
N GLU A 75 7.88 1.00 -4.36
CA GLU A 75 8.95 0.87 -5.36
C GLU A 75 8.71 -0.29 -6.34
N GLU A 76 8.17 -1.42 -5.88
CA GLU A 76 8.00 -2.64 -6.70
C GLU A 76 6.96 -2.48 -7.82
N ASP A 77 5.96 -1.60 -7.67
CA ASP A 77 5.05 -1.27 -8.78
C ASP A 77 5.79 -0.58 -9.93
N LEU A 78 6.71 0.32 -9.60
CA LEU A 78 7.57 0.98 -10.59
C LEU A 78 8.61 0.02 -11.17
N MET A 79 9.15 -0.89 -10.36
CA MET A 79 10.06 -1.93 -10.83
C MET A 79 9.38 -2.85 -11.85
N ASN A 80 8.16 -3.30 -11.54
CA ASN A 80 7.37 -4.10 -12.48
C ASN A 80 7.12 -3.29 -13.77
N LEU A 81 6.77 -2.01 -13.64
CA LEU A 81 6.56 -1.13 -14.77
C LEU A 81 7.77 -1.01 -15.70
N VAL A 82 8.99 -0.98 -15.15
CA VAL A 82 10.21 -0.75 -15.93
C VAL A 82 11.03 -2.01 -16.25
N ALA A 83 10.71 -3.18 -15.70
CA ALA A 83 11.57 -4.37 -15.83
C ALA A 83 10.81 -5.70 -15.94
N HIS A 84 9.49 -5.69 -16.14
CA HIS A 84 8.63 -6.89 -16.12
C HIS A 84 9.15 -8.08 -16.92
N SER A 85 9.68 -7.85 -18.13
CA SER A 85 10.17 -8.92 -19.01
C SER A 85 11.42 -9.65 -18.47
N HIS A 86 12.07 -9.06 -17.48
CA HIS A 86 13.24 -9.61 -16.79
C HIS A 86 12.87 -10.31 -15.46
N TYR A 87 11.60 -10.30 -15.05
CA TYR A 87 11.14 -11.04 -13.88
C TYR A 87 11.18 -12.55 -14.17
N GLU A 88 11.58 -13.34 -13.16
CA GLU A 88 11.61 -14.80 -13.26
C GLU A 88 10.65 -15.43 -12.26
N ARG A 89 9.73 -16.26 -12.76
CA ARG A 89 8.90 -17.10 -11.91
C ARG A 89 9.68 -18.34 -11.48
N VAL A 90 9.51 -18.73 -10.22
CA VAL A 90 10.16 -19.89 -9.60
C VAL A 90 9.10 -20.91 -9.15
N PRO A 91 8.65 -21.83 -10.02
CA PRO A 91 7.51 -22.72 -9.75
C PRO A 91 7.67 -23.66 -8.55
N HIS A 92 8.92 -23.97 -8.17
CA HIS A 92 9.27 -24.89 -7.08
C HIS A 92 9.93 -24.16 -5.90
N TYR A 93 9.58 -22.89 -5.67
CA TYR A 93 10.24 -22.03 -4.67
C TYR A 93 10.27 -22.58 -3.24
N ARG A 94 9.40 -23.55 -2.89
CA ARG A 94 9.39 -24.20 -1.58
C ARG A 94 10.44 -25.30 -1.41
N ASP A 95 10.99 -25.80 -2.51
CA ASP A 95 11.93 -26.93 -2.55
C ASP A 95 13.37 -26.49 -2.90
N LEU A 96 13.62 -25.18 -3.00
CA LEU A 96 14.94 -24.65 -3.33
C LEU A 96 15.96 -25.01 -2.26
N THR A 97 17.14 -25.42 -2.71
CA THR A 97 18.30 -25.63 -1.84
C THR A 97 19.03 -24.31 -1.61
N ALA A 98 19.91 -24.27 -0.59
CA ALA A 98 20.76 -23.10 -0.37
C ALA A 98 21.66 -22.76 -1.57
N GLN A 99 22.03 -23.76 -2.39
CA GLN A 99 22.78 -23.52 -3.62
C GLN A 99 21.90 -22.85 -4.68
N ASP A 100 20.64 -23.27 -4.84
CA ASP A 100 19.73 -22.64 -5.80
C ASP A 100 19.47 -21.17 -5.44
N GLU A 101 19.34 -20.85 -4.13
CA GLU A 101 19.21 -19.45 -3.67
C GLU A 101 20.50 -18.64 -3.95
N TRP A 102 21.68 -19.26 -3.80
CA TRP A 102 22.96 -18.63 -4.12
C TRP A 102 23.09 -18.37 -5.62
N ASP A 103 22.67 -19.32 -6.45
CA ASP A 103 22.71 -19.18 -7.91
C ASP A 103 21.79 -18.03 -8.37
N LEU A 104 20.63 -17.83 -7.72
CA LEU A 104 19.78 -16.65 -7.95
C LEU A 104 20.52 -15.35 -7.59
N LEU A 105 21.20 -15.32 -6.44
CA LEU A 105 21.99 -14.16 -6.02
C LEU A 105 23.13 -13.85 -7.00
N GLU A 106 23.89 -14.85 -7.45
CA GLU A 106 24.98 -14.66 -8.44
C GLU A 106 24.49 -14.13 -9.78
N ARG A 107 23.21 -14.38 -10.10
CA ARG A 107 22.53 -13.85 -11.28
C ARG A 107 21.91 -12.46 -11.05
N GLY A 108 22.03 -11.89 -9.85
CA GLY A 108 21.44 -10.60 -9.48
C GLY A 108 19.92 -10.64 -9.35
N LEU A 109 19.35 -11.80 -8.94
CA LEU A 109 17.91 -11.98 -8.78
C LEU A 109 17.52 -11.98 -7.30
N ASN A 110 16.68 -11.04 -6.91
CA ASN A 110 16.12 -10.96 -5.56
C ASN A 110 14.75 -11.65 -5.52
N ARG A 111 14.60 -12.69 -4.71
CA ARG A 111 13.38 -13.52 -4.70
C ARG A 111 12.37 -13.08 -3.65
N VAL A 112 11.13 -12.94 -4.10
CA VAL A 112 9.92 -12.72 -3.30
C VAL A 112 8.98 -13.90 -3.56
N THR A 113 8.96 -14.87 -2.64
CA THR A 113 8.15 -16.09 -2.77
C THR A 113 8.45 -16.86 -4.07
N ASP A 114 7.52 -16.91 -5.02
CA ASP A 114 7.64 -17.60 -6.32
C ASP A 114 8.08 -16.68 -7.47
N THR A 115 8.55 -15.46 -7.18
CA THR A 115 8.91 -14.46 -8.19
C THR A 115 10.26 -13.81 -7.87
N CYS A 116 11.09 -13.59 -8.88
CA CYS A 116 12.38 -12.92 -8.77
C CYS A 116 12.36 -11.56 -9.48
N ILE A 117 12.96 -10.55 -8.84
CA ILE A 117 13.11 -9.19 -9.33
C ILE A 117 14.58 -8.96 -9.71
N PRO A 118 14.87 -8.50 -10.94
CA PRO A 118 16.23 -8.31 -11.43
C PRO A 118 16.90 -7.04 -10.88
N GLU A 119 18.10 -7.13 -10.31
CA GLU A 119 18.77 -6.01 -9.66
C GLU A 119 19.02 -4.81 -10.60
N GLU A 120 19.62 -5.08 -11.76
CA GLU A 120 20.10 -4.04 -12.67
C GLU A 120 18.93 -3.34 -13.40
N GLU A 121 18.01 -4.12 -13.95
CA GLU A 121 16.91 -3.60 -14.75
C GLU A 121 15.83 -2.92 -13.91
N ALA A 122 15.61 -3.37 -12.67
CA ALA A 122 14.61 -2.75 -11.79
C ALA A 122 15.24 -1.65 -10.92
N PHE A 123 16.19 -2.01 -10.05
CA PHE A 123 16.64 -1.12 -8.99
C PHE A 123 17.62 -0.06 -9.48
N ARG A 124 18.65 -0.46 -10.24
CA ARG A 124 19.67 0.48 -10.76
C ARG A 124 19.10 1.43 -11.79
N ARG A 125 18.12 0.98 -12.59
CA ARG A 125 17.37 1.81 -13.54
C ARG A 125 16.63 2.95 -12.83
N LEU A 126 15.86 2.64 -11.78
CA LEU A 126 15.16 3.67 -10.99
C LEU A 126 16.15 4.58 -10.25
N GLN A 127 17.20 4.00 -9.66
CA GLN A 127 18.26 4.74 -8.95
C GLN A 127 18.87 5.85 -9.83
N LYS A 128 19.17 5.55 -11.09
CA LYS A 128 19.79 6.49 -12.04
C LYS A 128 19.00 7.79 -12.18
N HIS A 129 17.68 7.74 -12.01
CA HIS A 129 16.80 8.89 -12.18
C HIS A 129 16.46 9.57 -10.86
N ILE A 130 16.13 8.80 -9.82
CA ILE A 130 15.67 9.37 -8.55
C ILE A 130 16.76 10.15 -7.81
N VAL A 131 18.04 9.77 -7.98
CA VAL A 131 19.19 10.45 -7.37
C VAL A 131 19.31 11.90 -7.81
N GLU A 132 19.07 12.19 -9.09
CA GLU A 132 19.12 13.56 -9.60
C GLU A 132 18.01 14.41 -8.97
N ILE A 133 16.82 13.83 -8.75
CA ILE A 133 15.70 14.52 -8.10
C ILE A 133 16.03 14.82 -6.63
N TRP A 134 16.68 13.89 -5.93
CA TRP A 134 17.15 14.14 -4.56
C TRP A 134 18.20 15.25 -4.50
N LYS A 135 19.19 15.22 -5.39
CA LYS A 135 20.26 16.23 -5.45
C LYS A 135 19.70 17.61 -5.81
N ASP A 136 18.77 17.67 -6.76
CA ASP A 136 18.10 18.91 -7.13
C ASP A 136 17.28 19.51 -5.98
N ALA A 137 16.55 18.67 -5.24
CA ALA A 137 15.81 19.13 -4.07
C ALA A 137 16.76 19.67 -3.00
N GLU A 138 17.85 18.94 -2.68
CA GLU A 138 18.83 19.38 -1.70
C GLU A 138 19.52 20.69 -2.11
N ALA A 139 19.92 20.84 -3.37
CA ALA A 139 20.53 22.05 -3.90
C ALA A 139 19.60 23.27 -3.79
N LYS A 140 18.28 23.05 -3.88
CA LYS A 140 17.25 24.08 -3.71
C LYS A 140 16.84 24.29 -2.25
N GLY A 141 17.34 23.47 -1.31
CA GLY A 141 16.91 23.47 0.08
C GLY A 141 15.47 22.94 0.28
N GLU A 142 14.95 22.21 -0.71
CA GLU A 142 13.63 21.60 -0.68
C GLU A 142 13.68 20.22 -0.03
N ARG A 143 12.60 19.85 0.66
CA ARG A 143 12.43 18.55 1.33
C ARG A 143 11.10 17.97 0.93
N TYR A 144 11.09 16.69 0.61
CA TYR A 144 9.88 15.98 0.19
C TYR A 144 9.76 14.64 0.91
N PHE A 145 8.53 14.13 0.96
CA PHE A 145 8.24 12.77 1.39
C PHE A 145 8.71 11.77 0.32
N PRO A 146 9.01 10.51 0.70
CA PRO A 146 9.39 9.46 -0.24
C PRO A 146 8.51 9.35 -1.49
N HIS A 147 7.18 9.30 -1.32
CA HIS A 147 6.25 9.18 -2.45
C HIS A 147 6.24 10.43 -3.34
N GLU A 148 6.46 11.63 -2.78
CA GLU A 148 6.54 12.88 -3.55
C GLU A 148 7.74 12.88 -4.51
N PHE A 149 8.88 12.29 -4.10
CA PHE A 149 10.02 12.10 -5.00
C PHE A 149 9.70 11.13 -6.14
N MET A 150 8.99 10.04 -5.86
CA MET A 150 8.56 9.10 -6.89
C MET A 150 7.53 9.72 -7.84
N TYR A 151 6.59 10.52 -7.33
CA TYR A 151 5.65 11.26 -8.17
C TYR A 151 6.38 12.21 -9.11
N LYS A 152 7.38 12.97 -8.62
CA LYS A 152 8.21 13.82 -9.49
C LYS A 152 8.91 13.01 -10.57
N MET A 153 9.43 11.82 -10.24
CA MET A 153 10.06 10.93 -11.21
C MET A 153 9.06 10.46 -12.29
N ILE A 154 7.88 9.99 -11.87
CA ILE A 154 6.82 9.54 -12.78
C ILE A 154 6.35 10.68 -13.69
N LEU A 155 5.99 11.82 -13.10
CA LEU A 155 5.42 12.96 -13.81
C LEU A 155 6.42 13.68 -14.72
N SER A 156 7.72 13.46 -14.55
CA SER A 156 8.75 13.96 -15.46
C SER A 156 8.76 13.27 -16.82
N GLY A 157 8.11 12.09 -16.95
CA GLY A 157 8.13 11.26 -18.15
C GLY A 157 9.44 10.49 -18.37
N VAL A 158 10.43 10.63 -17.48
CA VAL A 158 11.77 10.02 -17.66
C VAL A 158 11.73 8.49 -17.75
N LEU A 159 10.72 7.87 -17.14
CA LEU A 159 10.53 6.42 -17.12
C LEU A 159 9.81 5.86 -18.35
N GLU A 160 9.13 6.69 -19.17
CA GLU A 160 8.28 6.21 -20.27
C GLU A 160 9.03 5.35 -21.29
N GLN A 161 10.30 5.67 -21.52
CA GLN A 161 11.18 4.91 -22.42
C GLN A 161 11.47 3.48 -21.94
N TYR A 162 11.18 3.16 -20.68
CA TYR A 162 11.45 1.87 -20.06
C TYR A 162 10.19 1.05 -19.79
N TYR A 163 9.00 1.52 -20.16
CA TYR A 163 7.76 0.82 -19.81
C TYR A 163 7.66 -0.55 -20.51
N GLU A 164 7.53 -1.60 -19.71
CA GLU A 164 7.42 -2.99 -20.16
C GLU A 164 6.01 -3.57 -19.93
N ILE A 165 5.17 -2.88 -19.14
CA ILE A 165 3.73 -3.18 -18.99
C ILE A 165 2.91 -1.93 -19.35
N PRO A 166 1.59 -2.09 -19.67
CA PRO A 166 0.71 -0.96 -19.90
C PRO A 166 0.68 0.00 -18.70
N ARG A 167 0.79 1.32 -18.94
CA ARG A 167 0.82 2.34 -17.87
C ARG A 167 -0.40 2.29 -16.95
N GLU A 168 -1.55 1.89 -17.51
CA GLU A 168 -2.81 1.75 -16.80
C GLU A 168 -2.73 0.74 -15.65
N ASN A 169 -1.80 -0.23 -15.73
CA ASN A 169 -1.60 -1.29 -14.76
C ASN A 169 -0.73 -0.89 -13.56
N SER A 170 -0.13 0.31 -13.57
CA SER A 170 0.66 0.84 -12.44
C SER A 170 -0.22 1.67 -11.51
N TRP A 171 -0.31 1.25 -10.25
CA TRP A 171 -1.05 2.02 -9.25
C TRP A 171 -0.30 3.29 -8.85
N MET A 172 1.05 3.30 -8.93
CA MET A 172 1.84 4.51 -8.68
C MET A 172 1.66 5.57 -9.75
N ILE A 173 1.48 5.18 -11.03
CA ILE A 173 1.08 6.13 -12.08
C ILE A 173 -0.30 6.71 -11.76
N ALA A 174 -1.29 5.87 -11.44
CA ALA A 174 -2.63 6.34 -11.09
C ALA A 174 -2.61 7.31 -9.90
N ALA A 175 -1.82 6.98 -8.87
CA ALA A 175 -1.68 7.78 -7.67
C ALA A 175 -0.98 9.12 -7.96
N ALA A 176 0.09 9.12 -8.76
CA ALA A 176 0.80 10.34 -9.15
C ALA A 176 -0.07 11.28 -10.00
N GLU A 177 -0.80 10.74 -10.97
CA GLU A 177 -1.71 11.52 -11.83
C GLU A 177 -2.87 12.13 -11.06
N ALA A 178 -3.42 11.38 -10.09
CA ALA A 178 -4.46 11.87 -9.20
C ALA A 178 -3.93 12.78 -8.07
N ASN A 179 -2.61 12.91 -7.92
CA ASN A 179 -1.96 13.50 -6.76
C ASN A 179 -2.52 12.93 -5.44
N LEU A 180 -2.68 11.61 -5.40
CA LEU A 180 -3.27 10.88 -4.28
C LEU A 180 -2.35 11.01 -3.05
N PRO A 181 -2.89 11.35 -1.87
CA PRO A 181 -2.09 11.44 -0.65
C PRO A 181 -1.65 10.06 -0.17
N ILE A 182 -0.37 9.94 0.21
CA ILE A 182 0.25 8.68 0.66
C ILE A 182 1.05 8.89 1.95
N VAL A 183 1.05 7.90 2.85
CA VAL A 183 2.12 7.72 3.83
C VAL A 183 2.91 6.44 3.55
N VAL A 184 4.24 6.52 3.75
CA VAL A 184 5.15 5.39 3.56
C VAL A 184 6.00 5.23 4.82
N PRO A 185 5.41 4.71 5.90
CA PRO A 185 6.10 4.58 7.18
C PRO A 185 7.20 3.52 7.09
N GLY A 186 8.32 3.77 7.78
CA GLY A 186 9.49 2.89 7.72
C GLY A 186 10.13 2.84 6.34
N TRP A 187 10.14 3.95 5.60
CA TRP A 187 10.70 4.03 4.25
C TRP A 187 12.14 3.50 4.14
N GLU A 188 12.95 3.68 5.19
CA GLU A 188 14.30 3.15 5.27
C GLU A 188 14.36 1.62 5.10
N ASP A 189 13.28 0.90 5.41
CA ASP A 189 13.07 -0.52 5.12
C ASP A 189 12.55 -0.74 3.69
N SER A 190 13.32 -0.22 2.72
CA SER A 190 13.09 -0.40 1.29
C SER A 190 14.40 -0.27 0.52
N THR A 191 14.43 -0.73 -0.73
CA THR A 191 15.63 -0.69 -1.54
C THR A 191 16.03 0.75 -1.87
N MET A 192 15.07 1.59 -2.26
CA MET A 192 15.32 3.00 -2.52
C MET A 192 15.66 3.76 -1.23
N GLY A 193 15.11 3.38 -0.08
CA GLY A 193 15.53 3.87 1.24
C GLY A 193 17.00 3.54 1.55
N ASN A 194 17.40 2.30 1.31
CA ASN A 194 18.78 1.82 1.46
C ASN A 194 19.75 2.56 0.52
N ILE A 195 19.33 2.76 -0.74
CA ILE A 195 20.09 3.53 -1.72
C ILE A 195 20.26 4.97 -1.23
N PHE A 196 19.20 5.65 -0.81
CA PHE A 196 19.28 7.01 -0.27
C PHE A 196 20.23 7.11 0.94
N ALA A 197 20.15 6.14 1.86
CA ALA A 197 21.06 6.05 3.01
C ALA A 197 22.53 5.91 2.57
N SER A 198 22.81 5.17 1.49
CA SER A 198 24.17 5.05 0.95
C SER A 198 24.74 6.39 0.47
N TYR A 199 23.92 7.25 -0.16
CA TYR A 199 24.33 8.59 -0.57
C TYR A 199 24.57 9.51 0.65
N CYS A 200 23.80 9.32 1.73
CA CYS A 200 24.04 10.01 2.99
C CYS A 200 25.39 9.63 3.61
N ILE A 201 25.72 8.33 3.63
CA ILE A 201 27.01 7.82 4.15
C ILE A 201 28.19 8.34 3.32
N LYS A 202 28.02 8.47 1.99
CA LYS A 202 29.03 9.05 1.09
C LYS A 202 29.18 10.57 1.23
N GLY A 203 28.30 11.25 1.96
CA GLY A 203 28.29 12.71 2.10
C GLY A 203 27.78 13.43 0.85
N GLU A 204 27.07 12.74 -0.05
CA GLU A 204 26.50 13.31 -1.27
C GLU A 204 25.08 13.87 -1.07
N LEU A 205 24.39 13.41 -0.03
CA LEU A 205 23.06 13.88 0.39
C LEU A 205 23.02 13.98 1.92
N LYS A 206 22.04 14.71 2.44
CA LYS A 206 21.70 14.78 3.86
C LYS A 206 20.43 13.99 4.13
N ALA A 207 20.40 13.27 5.26
CA ALA A 207 19.20 12.57 5.70
C ALA A 207 17.96 13.49 5.77
N THR A 208 18.18 14.77 6.12
CA THR A 208 17.13 15.78 6.19
C THR A 208 16.51 16.11 4.83
N THR A 209 17.11 15.77 3.70
CA THR A 209 16.50 16.00 2.37
C THR A 209 15.20 15.20 2.20
N MET A 210 15.10 14.07 2.90
CA MET A 210 13.87 13.31 3.04
C MET A 210 13.08 13.77 4.27
N LYS A 211 11.75 13.92 4.13
CA LYS A 211 10.87 14.09 5.29
C LYS A 211 10.72 12.78 6.06
N SER A 212 10.65 12.89 7.39
CA SER A 212 10.68 11.77 8.34
C SER A 212 9.31 11.09 8.55
N GLY A 213 9.32 9.93 9.23
CA GLY A 213 8.10 9.25 9.67
C GLY A 213 7.23 10.08 10.63
N ILE A 214 7.85 10.93 11.46
CA ILE A 214 7.10 11.86 12.33
C ILE A 214 6.39 12.92 11.48
N GLU A 215 7.08 13.47 10.47
CA GLU A 215 6.44 14.39 9.53
C GLU A 215 5.29 13.71 8.79
N TYR A 216 5.40 12.42 8.43
CA TYR A 216 4.29 11.65 7.86
C TYR A 216 3.10 11.53 8.82
N MET A 217 3.34 11.28 10.10
CA MET A 217 2.27 11.18 11.10
C MET A 217 1.54 12.51 11.24
N THR A 218 2.27 13.63 11.28
CA THR A 218 1.66 14.97 11.32
C THR A 218 0.87 15.31 10.05
N TYR A 219 1.40 14.91 8.88
CA TYR A 219 0.72 15.07 7.60
C TYR A 219 -0.59 14.25 7.55
N LEU A 220 -0.56 13.01 8.01
CA LEU A 220 -1.74 12.15 8.10
C LEU A 220 -2.76 12.70 9.10
N ALA A 221 -2.32 13.21 10.25
CA ALA A 221 -3.21 13.81 11.25
C ALA A 221 -3.96 15.03 10.72
N ASP A 222 -3.27 15.91 10.00
CA ASP A 222 -3.87 17.06 9.31
C ASP A 222 -4.87 16.61 8.24
N TRP A 223 -4.49 15.63 7.41
CA TRP A 223 -5.39 15.07 6.41
C TRP A 223 -6.63 14.45 7.06
N TYR A 224 -6.46 13.59 8.07
CA TYR A 224 -7.57 12.89 8.72
C TYR A 224 -8.57 13.87 9.34
N THR A 225 -8.09 14.90 10.04
CA THR A 225 -8.96 15.92 10.65
C THR A 225 -9.80 16.68 9.62
N LYS A 226 -9.23 16.96 8.44
CA LYS A 226 -9.95 17.64 7.34
C LYS A 226 -10.92 16.74 6.57
N ASN A 227 -10.76 15.42 6.68
CA ASN A 227 -11.45 14.44 5.83
C ASN A 227 -12.39 13.49 6.59
N SER A 228 -12.37 13.50 7.92
CA SER A 228 -13.19 12.63 8.78
C SER A 228 -14.57 13.19 9.12
N GLY A 229 -14.95 14.35 8.59
CA GLY A 229 -16.32 14.87 8.70
C GLY A 229 -17.36 14.03 7.93
N GLY A 230 -18.65 14.31 8.17
CA GLY A 230 -19.73 13.62 7.48
C GLY A 230 -19.79 12.13 7.83
N LYS A 231 -19.74 11.26 6.82
CA LYS A 231 -19.72 9.80 7.01
C LYS A 231 -18.39 9.28 7.56
N GLY A 232 -17.31 10.08 7.46
CA GLY A 232 -15.99 9.74 7.97
C GLY A 232 -15.11 8.97 7.00
N VAL A 233 -13.94 8.53 7.49
CA VAL A 233 -12.97 7.74 6.72
C VAL A 233 -13.06 6.28 7.11
N GLY A 234 -13.19 5.40 6.13
CA GLY A 234 -13.12 3.94 6.28
C GLY A 234 -11.71 3.43 6.06
N PHE A 235 -11.40 2.28 6.66
CA PHE A 235 -10.07 1.69 6.69
C PHE A 235 -10.10 0.27 6.12
N PHE A 236 -9.46 0.07 4.97
CA PHE A 236 -9.34 -1.23 4.30
C PHE A 236 -7.89 -1.70 4.34
N GLN A 237 -7.63 -2.70 5.19
CA GLN A 237 -6.29 -3.19 5.49
C GLN A 237 -5.97 -4.44 4.69
N ILE A 238 -4.92 -4.40 3.86
CA ILE A 238 -4.35 -5.58 3.22
C ILE A 238 -3.08 -5.99 3.97
N GLY A 239 -3.09 -7.20 4.54
CA GLY A 239 -2.04 -7.68 5.43
C GLY A 239 -2.05 -6.96 6.78
N GLY A 240 -0.86 -6.75 7.36
CA GLY A 240 -0.70 -6.03 8.62
C GLY A 240 0.63 -5.30 8.72
N GLY A 241 1.23 -5.25 9.91
CA GLY A 241 2.49 -4.55 10.12
C GLY A 241 2.37 -3.03 9.95
N ILE A 242 3.48 -2.38 9.63
CA ILE A 242 3.60 -0.92 9.70
C ILE A 242 2.66 -0.18 8.75
N ALA A 243 2.35 -0.75 7.58
CA ALA A 243 1.43 -0.12 6.62
C ALA A 243 0.01 0.01 7.20
N GLY A 244 -0.42 -0.91 8.07
CA GLY A 244 -1.72 -0.87 8.75
C GLY A 244 -1.66 -0.17 10.11
N ASP A 245 -0.68 -0.49 10.93
CA ASP A 245 -0.64 0.00 12.31
C ASP A 245 -0.24 1.48 12.43
N PHE A 246 0.66 1.97 11.57
CA PHE A 246 1.03 3.38 11.55
C PHE A 246 -0.17 4.30 11.30
N PRO A 247 -0.94 4.15 10.19
CA PRO A 247 -2.01 5.08 9.92
C PRO A 247 -3.20 4.94 10.87
N ILE A 248 -3.54 3.73 11.31
CA ILE A 248 -4.71 3.53 12.17
C ILE A 248 -4.53 4.19 13.55
N CYS A 249 -3.28 4.37 13.99
CA CYS A 249 -2.94 5.05 15.23
C CYS A 249 -3.14 6.57 15.20
N VAL A 250 -3.45 7.18 14.05
CA VAL A 250 -3.72 8.62 13.97
C VAL A 250 -4.89 9.04 14.85
N VAL A 251 -5.94 8.22 14.92
CA VAL A 251 -7.15 8.51 15.72
C VAL A 251 -6.85 8.50 17.22
N PRO A 252 -6.28 7.43 17.82
CA PRO A 252 -5.93 7.47 19.23
C PRO A 252 -4.92 8.56 19.57
N MET A 253 -3.95 8.84 18.69
CA MET A 253 -3.02 9.95 18.91
C MET A 253 -3.74 11.31 18.95
N LEU A 254 -4.65 11.58 18.01
CA LEU A 254 -5.46 12.79 18.00
C LEU A 254 -6.37 12.89 19.24
N TYR A 255 -6.96 11.77 19.67
CA TYR A 255 -7.85 11.75 20.83
C TYR A 255 -7.12 11.88 22.17
N GLN A 256 -6.03 11.11 22.37
CA GLN A 256 -5.34 10.96 23.66
C GLN A 256 -4.22 11.99 23.83
N ASP A 257 -3.35 12.13 22.83
CA ASP A 257 -2.13 12.95 22.95
C ASP A 257 -2.40 14.42 22.58
N MET A 258 -3.33 14.66 21.65
CA MET A 258 -3.78 16.01 21.27
C MET A 258 -5.07 16.44 22.00
N GLU A 259 -5.64 15.58 22.84
CA GLU A 259 -6.86 15.83 23.63
C GLU A 259 -8.09 16.27 22.78
N MET A 260 -8.14 15.87 21.50
CA MET A 260 -9.24 16.20 20.59
C MET A 260 -10.39 15.21 20.76
N HIS A 261 -11.16 15.34 21.84
CA HIS A 261 -12.20 14.37 22.20
C HIS A 261 -13.36 14.22 21.20
N ASP A 262 -13.54 15.17 20.29
CA ASP A 262 -14.56 15.13 19.23
C ASP A 262 -14.05 14.50 17.91
N ILE A 263 -12.80 14.01 17.86
CA ILE A 263 -12.26 13.39 16.64
C ILE A 263 -13.03 12.11 16.29
N PRO A 264 -13.55 11.95 15.07
CA PRO A 264 -14.30 10.75 14.69
C PRO A 264 -13.42 9.51 14.65
N PHE A 265 -13.96 8.38 15.12
CA PHE A 265 -13.38 7.05 14.89
C PHE A 265 -13.39 6.67 13.40
N TRP A 266 -12.63 5.63 13.04
CA TRP A 266 -12.74 5.05 11.71
C TRP A 266 -14.16 4.50 11.50
N SER A 267 -14.75 4.81 10.36
CA SER A 267 -16.19 4.65 10.09
C SER A 267 -16.57 3.36 9.36
N TYR A 268 -15.56 2.63 8.89
CA TYR A 268 -15.63 1.29 8.32
C TYR A 268 -14.28 0.62 8.57
N PHE A 269 -14.28 -0.70 8.83
CA PHE A 269 -13.04 -1.46 8.97
C PHE A 269 -13.15 -2.82 8.26
N CYS A 270 -12.18 -3.15 7.43
CA CYS A 270 -11.98 -4.52 6.95
C CYS A 270 -10.49 -4.82 6.93
N GLN A 271 -10.09 -6.01 7.38
CA GLN A 271 -8.74 -6.52 7.19
C GLN A 271 -8.76 -7.85 6.43
N ILE A 272 -7.92 -7.96 5.39
CA ILE A 272 -7.53 -9.25 4.82
C ILE A 272 -6.22 -9.65 5.47
N SER A 273 -6.20 -10.75 6.22
CA SER A 273 -5.04 -11.17 7.00
C SER A 273 -4.84 -12.68 6.93
N ASP A 274 -3.59 -13.11 6.82
CA ASP A 274 -3.13 -14.48 6.99
C ASP A 274 -2.52 -14.73 8.39
N SER A 275 -2.38 -13.68 9.21
CA SER A 275 -1.82 -13.73 10.55
C SER A 275 -2.79 -14.32 11.56
N THR A 276 -2.27 -15.17 12.46
CA THR A 276 -3.03 -15.75 13.57
C THR A 276 -2.96 -14.87 14.82
N THR A 277 -4.08 -14.75 15.55
CA THR A 277 -4.17 -13.94 16.77
C THR A 277 -3.29 -14.45 17.93
N SER A 278 -2.92 -15.74 17.93
CA SER A 278 -2.39 -16.45 19.10
C SER A 278 -1.06 -15.92 19.66
N TYR A 279 -0.27 -15.20 18.87
CA TYR A 279 1.09 -14.77 19.27
C TYR A 279 1.17 -13.31 19.71
N GLY A 280 0.02 -12.64 19.94
CA GLY A 280 0.00 -11.21 20.28
C GLY A 280 0.38 -10.30 19.11
N SER A 281 0.22 -10.80 17.88
CA SER A 281 0.45 -10.03 16.65
C SER A 281 -0.65 -9.00 16.45
N TYR A 282 -0.28 -7.72 16.31
CA TYR A 282 -1.23 -6.67 15.92
C TYR A 282 -1.84 -6.92 14.53
N SER A 283 -1.12 -7.58 13.63
CA SER A 283 -1.61 -7.96 12.30
C SER A 283 -2.74 -8.97 12.37
N GLY A 284 -2.73 -9.86 13.37
CA GLY A 284 -3.76 -10.89 13.59
C GLY A 284 -4.83 -10.48 14.61
N ALA A 285 -4.80 -9.24 15.11
CA ALA A 285 -5.75 -8.77 16.11
C ALA A 285 -7.16 -8.67 15.51
N VAL A 286 -8.14 -9.26 16.19
CA VAL A 286 -9.54 -9.20 15.74
C VAL A 286 -10.05 -7.76 15.79
N PRO A 287 -11.00 -7.36 14.91
CA PRO A 287 -11.43 -5.96 14.85
C PRO A 287 -11.95 -5.38 16.17
N ASN A 288 -12.56 -6.21 17.03
CA ASN A 288 -13.05 -5.77 18.34
C ASN A 288 -11.95 -5.29 19.29
N GLU A 289 -10.73 -5.81 19.18
CA GLU A 289 -9.61 -5.34 19.99
C GLU A 289 -9.32 -3.86 19.71
N LYS A 290 -9.57 -3.39 18.49
CA LYS A 290 -9.34 -2.00 18.09
C LYS A 290 -10.25 -0.99 18.81
N ILE A 291 -11.36 -1.45 19.39
CA ILE A 291 -12.27 -0.62 20.20
C ILE A 291 -11.58 -0.18 21.50
N THR A 292 -10.81 -1.06 22.15
CA THR A 292 -10.13 -0.73 23.42
C THR A 292 -9.04 0.33 23.23
N TRP A 293 -8.49 0.41 22.01
CA TRP A 293 -7.52 1.42 21.59
C TRP A 293 -8.17 2.72 21.12
N GLY A 294 -9.50 2.85 21.11
CA GLY A 294 -10.18 4.04 20.57
C GLY A 294 -9.94 4.22 19.07
N LYS A 295 -9.74 3.12 18.32
CA LYS A 295 -9.64 3.17 16.85
C LYS A 295 -11.03 3.06 16.21
N LEU A 296 -11.90 2.21 16.76
CA LEU A 296 -13.26 1.95 16.24
C LEU A 296 -14.33 2.23 17.30
N ASP A 297 -15.50 2.69 16.88
CA ASP A 297 -16.71 2.69 17.71
C ASP A 297 -17.39 1.30 17.76
N ILE A 298 -18.23 1.07 18.77
CA ILE A 298 -19.04 -0.14 18.92
C ILE A 298 -19.95 -0.40 17.71
N THR A 299 -20.43 0.66 17.06
CA THR A 299 -21.32 0.59 15.88
C THR A 299 -20.58 0.50 14.55
N THR A 300 -19.26 0.66 14.53
CA THR A 300 -18.46 0.61 13.30
C THR A 300 -18.64 -0.74 12.59
N PRO A 301 -19.04 -0.76 11.30
CA PRO A 301 -18.99 -1.96 10.47
C PRO A 301 -17.55 -2.47 10.39
N LYS A 302 -17.34 -3.71 10.84
CA LYS A 302 -16.01 -4.27 11.01
C LYS A 302 -15.97 -5.71 10.54
N PHE A 303 -15.01 -6.01 9.69
CA PHE A 303 -14.89 -7.29 8.99
C PHE A 303 -13.45 -7.82 9.08
N ILE A 304 -13.33 -9.14 8.99
CA ILE A 304 -12.06 -9.84 8.88
C ILE A 304 -12.21 -10.93 7.82
N VAL A 305 -11.28 -10.95 6.85
CA VAL A 305 -11.15 -12.00 5.85
C VAL A 305 -9.82 -12.71 6.11
N GLU A 306 -9.90 -13.93 6.64
CA GLU A 306 -8.75 -14.75 7.01
C GLU A 306 -8.25 -15.53 5.78
N SER A 307 -7.43 -14.89 4.93
CA SER A 307 -6.95 -15.49 3.68
C SER A 307 -5.77 -14.73 3.08
N ASP A 308 -5.23 -15.29 1.99
CA ASP A 308 -4.26 -14.61 1.12
C ASP A 308 -4.94 -13.46 0.37
N ALA A 309 -4.34 -12.27 0.47
CA ALA A 309 -4.80 -11.06 -0.19
C ALA A 309 -4.78 -11.16 -1.72
N THR A 310 -3.86 -11.92 -2.31
CA THR A 310 -3.78 -12.13 -3.76
C THR A 310 -5.01 -12.85 -4.32
N ILE A 311 -5.74 -13.58 -3.47
CA ILE A 311 -7.01 -14.24 -3.82
C ILE A 311 -8.18 -13.29 -3.57
N CYS A 312 -8.23 -12.68 -2.38
CA CYS A 312 -9.42 -11.96 -1.92
C CYS A 312 -9.51 -10.53 -2.48
N ALA A 313 -8.42 -9.77 -2.47
CA ALA A 313 -8.45 -8.34 -2.82
C ALA A 313 -8.93 -8.09 -4.26
N PRO A 314 -8.50 -8.84 -5.30
CA PRO A 314 -9.01 -8.63 -6.65
C PRO A 314 -10.52 -8.88 -6.78
N LEU A 315 -11.07 -9.90 -6.10
CA LEU A 315 -12.51 -10.18 -6.09
C LEU A 315 -13.29 -9.04 -5.43
N MET A 316 -12.78 -8.54 -4.29
CA MET A 316 -13.40 -7.43 -3.57
C MET A 316 -13.37 -6.13 -4.38
N PHE A 317 -12.22 -5.79 -4.97
CA PHE A 317 -12.08 -4.60 -5.80
C PHE A 317 -12.94 -4.70 -7.05
N SER A 318 -13.04 -5.86 -7.69
CA SER A 318 -13.96 -6.07 -8.82
C SER A 318 -15.41 -5.81 -8.41
N TYR A 319 -15.84 -6.29 -7.23
CA TYR A 319 -17.18 -5.99 -6.72
C TYR A 319 -17.40 -4.49 -6.50
N ILE A 320 -16.41 -3.79 -5.93
CA ILE A 320 -16.50 -2.36 -5.64
C ILE A 320 -16.51 -1.51 -6.92
N LEU A 321 -15.72 -1.88 -7.93
CA LEU A 321 -15.70 -1.23 -9.24
C LEU A 321 -17.01 -1.42 -10.00
N GLU A 322 -17.67 -2.57 -9.84
CA GLU A 322 -18.94 -2.86 -10.49
C GLU A 322 -20.15 -2.18 -9.80
N ASN A 323 -20.00 -1.51 -8.65
CA ASN A 323 -21.11 -1.02 -7.82
C ASN A 323 -20.99 0.41 -7.26
#